data_AF-A0A3M9YSX6-F1
#
_entry.id   AF-A0A3M9YSX6-F1
#
_cell.length_a   1.000
_cell.length_b   1.000
_cell.length_c   1.000
_cell.angle_alpha   90.00
_cell.angle_beta   90.00
_cell.angle_gamma   90.00
#
_symmetry.space_group_name_H-M   'P 1'
#
loop_
_entity.id
_entity.type
_entity.pdbx_description
1 polymer ?
#
loop_
_entity_poly.entity_id
_entity_poly.type
_entity_poly.pdbx_seq_one_letter_code
_entity_poly.pdbx_strand_id
1 'polypeptide(L)'
;MTDIDCKHTDPRYEPDPASGFGTLNKNLRRELEQGFLAHVGQADFPCLGARAALAQDRLGVETAASIASAADDARIHEKLAQWSSDACPDAQTFYSLAVVFAGPHDLDERGFEAALWDRLGRLSDIDRAQGHPHDPDFSDDPRDPRFALSFGGKAYFAVGLHPHASRRARRAPSPVIVFNLHQQFAALREAERYERMREVILDRDAGFDGVPNPMIARHGETSEARQYSGRAVESDWVCPYAPAEGGR
;
A
#
# COMPACT_ATOMS: atom_id res chain seq x y z
N MET A 1 -1.28 -1.92 30.74
CA MET A 1 -2.66 -2.01 30.25
C MET A 1 -3.16 -0.58 30.12
N THR A 2 -2.80 0.06 29.02
CA THR A 2 -3.22 1.42 28.70
C THR A 2 -4.20 1.28 27.55
N ASP A 3 -5.47 1.46 27.86
CA ASP A 3 -6.55 1.56 26.88
C ASP A 3 -6.22 2.73 25.95
N ILE A 4 -5.92 2.42 24.69
CA ILE A 4 -5.85 3.40 23.62
C ILE A 4 -7.31 3.76 23.33
N ASP A 5 -7.73 4.91 23.85
CA ASP A 5 -9.08 5.46 23.70
C ASP A 5 -9.31 5.83 22.21
N CYS A 6 -9.77 4.86 21.41
CA CYS A 6 -10.14 5.04 20.00
C CYS A 6 -11.40 5.91 19.91
N LYS A 7 -11.22 7.23 19.87
CA LYS A 7 -12.30 8.15 19.51
C LYS A 7 -12.61 8.02 18.02
N HIS A 8 -13.80 7.52 17.71
CA HIS A 8 -14.31 7.37 16.35
C HIS A 8 -14.60 8.77 15.76
N THR A 9 -13.68 9.30 14.97
CA THR A 9 -13.88 10.53 14.19
C THR A 9 -14.22 10.18 12.75
N ASP A 10 -15.38 10.67 12.29
CA ASP A 10 -15.89 10.62 10.91
C ASP A 10 -14.81 11.12 9.92
N PRO A 11 -14.23 10.27 9.05
CA PRO A 11 -13.09 10.62 8.21
C PRO A 11 -13.56 11.29 6.92
N ARG A 12 -14.36 12.36 7.01
CA ARG A 12 -14.59 13.22 5.84
C ARG A 12 -13.40 14.15 5.68
N TYR A 13 -12.43 13.68 4.93
CA TYR A 13 -11.29 14.45 4.46
C TYR A 13 -11.76 15.59 3.55
N GLU A 14 -11.66 16.83 4.03
CA GLU A 14 -11.73 18.03 3.20
C GLU A 14 -10.29 18.46 2.86
N PRO A 15 -9.85 18.40 1.60
CA PRO A 15 -8.49 18.80 1.24
C PRO A 15 -8.29 20.31 1.44
N ASP A 16 -7.19 20.68 2.10
CA ASP A 16 -6.74 22.08 2.22
C ASP A 16 -6.48 22.69 0.83
N PRO A 17 -7.17 23.77 0.45
CA PRO A 17 -7.02 24.40 -0.87
C PRO A 17 -5.71 25.19 -1.07
N ALA A 18 -4.80 25.26 -0.09
CA ALA A 18 -3.69 26.23 -0.09
C ALA A 18 -2.26 25.70 -0.31
N SER A 19 -2.01 24.44 -0.69
CA SER A 19 -0.64 23.98 -1.03
C SER A 19 -0.34 24.09 -2.53
N GLY A 20 0.10 25.29 -2.93
CA GLY A 20 0.51 25.59 -4.31
C GLY A 20 1.87 24.99 -4.69
N PHE A 21 1.91 23.72 -5.07
CA PHE A 21 3.00 23.10 -5.83
C PHE A 21 2.43 22.08 -6.83
N GLY A 22 2.72 22.25 -8.13
CA GLY A 22 2.55 21.24 -9.19
C GLY A 22 1.21 20.50 -9.26
N THR A 23 0.12 21.13 -8.85
CA THR A 23 -1.09 20.43 -8.43
C THR A 23 -1.85 19.85 -9.63
N LEU A 24 -2.06 18.53 -9.65
CA LEU A 24 -3.08 17.91 -10.50
C LEU A 24 -4.38 18.71 -10.41
N ASN A 25 -4.95 19.09 -11.55
CA ASN A 25 -6.20 19.84 -11.55
C ASN A 25 -7.31 19.01 -10.88
N LYS A 26 -8.32 19.69 -10.32
CA LYS A 26 -9.40 19.04 -9.55
C LYS A 26 -10.19 18.00 -10.36
N ASN A 27 -10.33 18.17 -11.67
CA ASN A 27 -11.07 17.24 -12.52
C ASN A 27 -10.29 15.94 -12.68
N LEU A 28 -8.99 16.02 -12.99
CA LEU A 28 -8.12 14.87 -13.16
C LEU A 28 -8.00 14.07 -11.85
N ARG A 29 -7.94 14.74 -10.69
CA ARG A 29 -7.98 14.05 -9.39
C ARG A 29 -9.25 13.20 -9.23
N ARG A 30 -10.42 13.78 -9.52
CA ARG A 30 -11.70 13.08 -9.47
C ARG A 30 -11.77 11.92 -10.47
N GLU A 31 -11.24 12.11 -11.68
CA GLU A 31 -11.19 11.06 -12.70
C GLU A 31 -10.33 9.86 -12.26
N LEU A 32 -9.15 10.12 -11.69
CA LEU A 32 -8.27 9.07 -11.17
C LEU A 32 -8.90 8.32 -10.00
N GLU A 33 -9.47 9.05 -9.05
CA GLU A 33 -10.17 8.49 -7.90
C GLU A 33 -11.34 7.61 -8.33
N GLN A 34 -12.26 8.16 -9.14
CA GLN A 34 -13.42 7.41 -9.63
C GLN A 34 -13.02 6.23 -10.51
N GLY A 35 -12.00 6.39 -11.35
CA GLY A 35 -11.49 5.31 -12.19
C GLY A 35 -10.93 4.15 -11.37
N PHE A 36 -10.18 4.45 -10.29
CA PHE A 36 -9.67 3.43 -9.39
C PHE A 36 -10.78 2.76 -8.58
N LEU A 37 -11.70 3.52 -8.00
CA LEU A 37 -12.82 2.97 -7.24
C LEU A 37 -13.73 2.09 -8.11
N ALA A 38 -14.00 2.52 -9.35
CA ALA A 38 -14.76 1.73 -10.32
C ALA A 38 -14.03 0.41 -10.68
N HIS A 39 -12.70 0.46 -10.81
CA HIS A 39 -11.88 -0.73 -11.06
C HIS A 39 -11.92 -1.72 -9.88
N VAL A 40 -11.77 -1.25 -8.64
CA VAL A 40 -11.89 -2.09 -7.43
C VAL A 40 -13.31 -2.66 -7.28
N GLY A 41 -14.32 -1.91 -7.71
CA GLY A 41 -15.73 -2.32 -7.67
C GLY A 41 -16.11 -3.41 -8.68
N GLN A 42 -15.22 -3.77 -9.62
CA GLN A 42 -15.50 -4.81 -10.61
C GLN A 42 -15.73 -6.16 -9.94
N ALA A 43 -16.71 -6.93 -10.44
CA ALA A 43 -17.12 -8.19 -9.82
C ALA A 43 -16.00 -9.24 -9.82
N ASP A 44 -15.13 -9.18 -10.83
CA ASP A 44 -13.97 -10.03 -11.04
C ASP A 44 -12.69 -9.49 -10.40
N PHE A 45 -12.72 -8.35 -9.70
CA PHE A 45 -11.56 -7.84 -8.99
C PHE A 45 -11.14 -8.84 -7.88
N PRO A 46 -9.91 -9.36 -7.92
CA PRO A 46 -9.53 -10.55 -7.13
C PRO A 46 -9.23 -10.25 -5.66
N CYS A 47 -8.91 -8.99 -5.31
CA CYS A 47 -8.53 -8.63 -3.94
C CYS A 47 -9.76 -8.38 -3.06
N LEU A 48 -10.09 -9.37 -2.22
CA LEU A 48 -11.19 -9.29 -1.26
C LEU A 48 -11.01 -8.20 -0.22
N GLY A 49 -9.77 -7.97 0.24
CA GLY A 49 -9.48 -6.94 1.23
C GLY A 49 -9.84 -5.55 0.71
N ALA A 50 -9.45 -5.24 -0.53
CA ALA A 50 -9.77 -3.97 -1.17
C ALA A 50 -11.28 -3.79 -1.42
N ARG A 51 -11.98 -4.86 -1.84
CA ARG A 51 -13.45 -4.82 -1.99
C ARG A 51 -14.17 -4.64 -0.66
N ALA A 52 -13.69 -5.28 0.40
CA ALA A 52 -14.24 -5.13 1.75
C ALA A 52 -14.00 -3.71 2.28
N ALA A 53 -12.78 -3.18 2.13
CA ALA A 53 -12.44 -1.80 2.50
C ALA A 53 -13.32 -0.79 1.76
N LEU A 54 -13.54 -0.99 0.45
CA LEU A 54 -14.45 -0.15 -0.34
C LEU A 54 -15.91 -0.25 0.16
N ALA A 55 -16.41 -1.45 0.41
CA ALA A 55 -17.78 -1.65 0.89
C ALA A 55 -18.03 -1.08 2.31
N GLN A 56 -16.97 -0.89 3.10
CA GLN A 56 -17.01 -0.35 4.46
C GLN A 56 -16.66 1.14 4.53
N ASP A 57 -16.42 1.81 3.40
CA ASP A 57 -15.96 3.21 3.30
C ASP A 57 -14.63 3.46 4.04
N ARG A 58 -13.71 2.48 3.95
CA ARG A 58 -12.40 2.47 4.62
C ARG A 58 -11.23 2.29 3.65
N LEU A 59 -11.48 2.63 2.39
CA LEU A 59 -10.47 2.78 1.34
C LEU A 59 -10.26 4.26 1.08
N GLY A 60 -9.25 4.84 1.71
CA GLY A 60 -8.82 6.20 1.40
C GLY A 60 -8.18 6.24 0.01
N VAL A 61 -8.45 7.30 -0.75
CA VAL A 61 -7.79 7.53 -2.05
C VAL A 61 -7.09 8.88 -2.03
N GLU A 62 -5.81 8.87 -2.38
CA GLU A 62 -4.99 10.03 -2.63
C GLU A 62 -4.53 10.01 -4.09
N THR A 63 -4.39 11.18 -4.71
CA THR A 63 -3.99 11.28 -6.12
C THR A 63 -2.67 12.03 -6.26
N ALA A 64 -1.82 11.60 -7.17
CA ALA A 64 -0.48 12.17 -7.38
C ALA A 64 -0.15 12.25 -8.87
N ALA A 65 0.71 13.20 -9.25
CA ALA A 65 0.97 13.50 -10.65
C ALA A 65 1.76 12.38 -11.34
N SER A 66 2.92 12.01 -10.80
CA SER A 66 3.80 11.01 -11.41
C SER A 66 4.43 10.11 -10.38
N ILE A 67 4.37 8.79 -10.60
CA ILE A 67 5.10 7.81 -9.77
C ILE A 67 6.62 7.93 -9.95
N ALA A 68 7.08 8.56 -11.04
CA ALA A 68 8.49 8.78 -11.32
C ALA A 68 9.02 10.13 -10.77
N SER A 69 8.27 10.82 -9.90
CA SER A 69 8.63 12.15 -9.40
C SER A 69 8.34 12.33 -7.91
N ALA A 70 9.24 13.04 -7.22
CA ALA A 70 9.13 13.36 -5.79
C ALA A 70 8.30 14.59 -5.45
N ALA A 71 7.66 15.20 -6.45
CA ALA A 71 6.89 16.42 -6.26
C ALA A 71 5.74 16.27 -5.24
N ASP A 72 5.14 15.07 -5.15
CA ASP A 72 3.98 14.81 -4.30
C ASP A 72 4.33 14.06 -3.00
N ASP A 73 5.57 13.61 -2.80
CA ASP A 73 5.94 12.68 -1.72
C ASP A 73 5.64 13.24 -0.33
N ALA A 74 5.91 14.53 -0.09
CA ALA A 74 5.64 15.16 1.21
C ALA A 74 4.14 15.13 1.56
N ARG A 75 3.28 15.37 0.57
CA ARG A 75 1.82 15.37 0.73
C ARG A 75 1.28 13.94 0.87
N ILE A 76 1.85 12.99 0.12
CA ILE A 76 1.52 11.57 0.27
C ILE A 76 1.91 11.08 1.68
N HIS A 77 3.09 11.45 2.16
CA HIS A 77 3.55 11.12 3.51
C HIS A 77 2.64 11.73 4.58
N GLU A 78 2.28 13.01 4.48
CA GLU A 78 1.36 13.66 5.42
C GLU A 78 0.03 12.89 5.51
N LYS A 79 -0.52 12.50 4.35
CA LYS A 79 -1.75 11.69 4.30
C LYS A 79 -1.56 10.32 4.94
N LEU A 80 -0.43 9.65 4.73
CA LEU A 80 -0.09 8.37 5.36
C LEU A 80 0.05 8.50 6.88
N ALA A 81 0.76 9.51 7.36
CA ALA A 81 0.94 9.76 8.79
C ALA A 81 -0.39 10.07 9.48
N GLN A 82 -1.25 10.87 8.86
CA GLN A 82 -2.62 11.11 9.34
C GLN A 82 -3.43 9.81 9.35
N TRP A 83 -3.37 9.03 8.26
CA TRP A 83 -4.05 7.73 8.17
C TRP A 83 -3.62 6.77 9.29
N SER A 84 -2.33 6.74 9.64
CA SER A 84 -1.79 5.95 10.76
C SER A 84 -2.32 6.38 12.12
N SER A 85 -2.57 7.68 12.31
CA SER A 85 -3.13 8.24 13.55
C SER A 85 -4.62 7.95 13.69
N ASP A 86 -5.36 8.03 12.59
CA ASP A 86 -6.82 7.88 12.59
C ASP A 86 -7.27 6.42 12.56
N ALA A 87 -6.42 5.52 12.08
CA ALA A 87 -6.77 4.12 11.94
C ALA A 87 -6.87 3.40 13.30
N CYS A 88 -8.05 2.85 13.56
CA CYS A 88 -8.29 1.88 14.62
C CYS A 88 -8.70 0.53 13.98
N PRO A 89 -7.73 -0.25 13.43
CA PRO A 89 -8.03 -1.52 12.79
C PRO A 89 -8.51 -2.54 13.82
N ASP A 90 -9.59 -3.25 13.48
CA ASP A 90 -10.09 -4.40 14.24
C ASP A 90 -10.10 -5.65 13.36
N ALA A 91 -10.39 -6.82 13.95
CA ALA A 91 -10.36 -8.09 13.24
C ALA A 91 -11.42 -8.21 12.12
N GLN A 92 -12.35 -7.27 11.98
CA GLN A 92 -13.42 -7.29 10.97
C GLN A 92 -13.24 -6.22 9.89
N THR A 93 -12.20 -5.40 10.02
CA THR A 93 -12.07 -4.23 9.19
C THR A 93 -10.72 -4.16 8.47
N PHE A 94 -10.79 -3.93 7.16
CA PHE A 94 -9.64 -3.57 6.34
C PHE A 94 -9.54 -2.05 6.21
N TYR A 95 -8.37 -1.52 6.52
CA TYR A 95 -8.04 -0.11 6.32
C TYR A 95 -6.91 -0.02 5.30
N SER A 96 -7.20 0.66 4.18
CA SER A 96 -6.27 0.81 3.08
C SER A 96 -6.23 2.26 2.61
N LEU A 97 -5.04 2.76 2.31
CA LEU A 97 -4.84 4.02 1.60
C LEU A 97 -4.26 3.72 0.22
N ALA A 98 -4.96 4.11 -0.84
CA ALA A 98 -4.48 3.99 -2.21
C ALA A 98 -3.95 5.33 -2.71
N VAL A 99 -2.73 5.34 -3.23
CA VAL A 99 -2.16 6.49 -3.95
C VAL A 99 -2.21 6.18 -5.44
N VAL A 100 -3.05 6.91 -6.17
CA VAL A 100 -3.28 6.75 -7.61
C VAL A 100 -2.50 7.82 -8.37
N PHE A 101 -1.59 7.40 -9.23
CA PHE A 101 -0.73 8.28 -10.00
C PHE A 101 -1.31 8.54 -11.39
N ALA A 102 -1.25 9.77 -11.89
CA ALA A 102 -1.71 10.10 -13.25
C ALA A 102 -0.81 9.51 -14.35
N GLY A 103 0.38 9.02 -14.00
CA GLY A 103 1.28 8.32 -14.90
C GLY A 103 2.70 8.22 -14.34
N PRO A 104 3.69 7.97 -15.21
CA PRO A 104 3.55 7.46 -16.58
C PRO A 104 2.77 6.13 -16.68
N HIS A 105 2.09 5.89 -17.81
CA HIS A 105 1.28 4.67 -18.04
C HIS A 105 2.04 3.56 -18.77
N ASP A 106 3.18 3.88 -19.37
CA ASP A 106 3.95 3.05 -20.30
C ASP A 106 5.15 2.34 -19.66
N LEU A 107 5.27 2.40 -18.32
CA LEU A 107 6.31 1.67 -17.61
C LEU A 107 6.09 0.16 -17.72
N ASP A 108 7.16 -0.55 -18.09
CA ASP A 108 7.24 -1.99 -17.91
C ASP A 108 7.35 -2.37 -16.41
N GLU A 109 7.33 -3.66 -16.10
CA GLU A 109 7.36 -4.12 -14.69
C GLU A 109 8.63 -3.68 -13.95
N ARG A 110 9.77 -3.56 -14.65
CA ARG A 110 11.04 -3.15 -14.03
C ARG A 110 11.06 -1.64 -13.78
N GLY A 111 10.59 -0.84 -14.72
CA GLY A 111 10.44 0.60 -14.58
C GLY A 111 9.45 0.96 -13.48
N PHE A 112 8.31 0.27 -13.41
CA PHE A 112 7.36 0.44 -12.32
C PHE A 112 7.94 0.04 -10.96
N GLU A 113 8.62 -1.11 -10.87
CA GLU A 113 9.28 -1.54 -9.63
C GLU A 113 10.31 -0.51 -9.14
N ALA A 114 11.14 0.01 -10.04
CA ALA A 114 12.13 1.04 -9.69
C ALA A 114 11.46 2.33 -9.20
N ALA A 115 10.43 2.81 -9.89
CA ALA A 115 9.69 4.00 -9.49
C ALA A 115 9.00 3.81 -8.12
N LEU A 116 8.32 2.66 -7.93
CA LEU A 116 7.68 2.30 -6.67
C LEU A 116 8.67 2.31 -5.52
N TRP A 117 9.83 1.67 -5.67
CA TRP A 117 10.82 1.62 -4.59
C TRP A 117 11.47 2.97 -4.31
N ASP A 118 11.68 3.81 -5.32
CA ASP A 118 12.16 5.17 -5.11
C ASP A 118 11.11 6.00 -4.34
N ARG A 119 9.81 5.86 -4.65
CA ARG A 119 8.74 6.49 -3.85
C ARG A 119 8.75 6.00 -2.40
N LEU A 120 8.77 4.68 -2.19
CA LEU A 120 8.77 4.09 -0.84
C LEU A 120 10.00 4.52 -0.03
N GLY A 121 11.18 4.57 -0.66
CA GLY A 121 12.40 5.10 -0.08
C GLY A 121 12.22 6.53 0.41
N ARG A 122 11.74 7.42 -0.46
CA ARG A 122 11.51 8.84 -0.13
C ARG A 122 10.48 9.02 0.98
N LEU A 123 9.38 8.28 0.95
CA LEU A 123 8.38 8.33 2.01
C LEU A 123 8.98 7.90 3.36
N SER A 124 9.81 6.84 3.39
CA SER A 124 10.49 6.43 4.62
C SER A 124 11.50 7.48 5.11
N ASP A 125 12.22 8.14 4.21
CA ASP A 125 13.16 9.20 4.58
C ASP A 125 12.44 10.41 5.19
N ILE A 126 11.29 10.80 4.61
CA ILE A 126 10.44 11.87 5.15
C ILE A 126 9.93 11.49 6.54
N ASP A 127 9.45 10.26 6.72
CA ASP A 127 8.94 9.76 8.01
C ASP A 127 10.00 9.82 9.11
N ARG A 128 11.21 9.34 8.81
CA ARG A 128 12.36 9.41 9.72
C ARG A 128 12.76 10.85 10.03
N ALA A 129 12.80 11.72 9.02
CA ALA A 129 13.15 13.13 9.20
C ALA A 129 12.14 13.88 10.09
N GLN A 130 10.88 13.45 10.10
CA GLN A 130 9.84 13.98 11.00
C GLN A 130 9.88 13.35 12.40
N GLY A 131 10.78 12.40 12.66
CA GLY A 131 10.97 11.78 13.96
C GLY A 131 9.94 10.70 14.32
N HIS A 132 9.21 10.17 13.32
CA HIS A 132 8.33 9.04 13.56
C HIS A 132 9.15 7.78 13.84
N PRO A 133 8.84 7.03 14.91
CA PRO A 133 9.51 5.77 15.19
C PRO A 133 9.10 4.72 14.15
N HIS A 134 10.00 3.79 13.84
CA HIS A 134 9.61 2.56 13.16
C HIS A 134 8.75 1.70 14.09
N ASP A 135 7.78 0.97 13.54
CA ASP A 135 6.95 0.04 14.30
C ASP A 135 7.84 -1.04 14.97
N PRO A 136 7.83 -1.18 16.30
CA PRO A 136 8.79 -2.01 17.03
C PRO A 136 8.61 -3.51 16.79
N ASP A 137 7.47 -3.95 16.28
CA ASP A 137 7.20 -5.36 16.00
C ASP A 137 7.83 -5.83 14.67
N PHE A 138 8.28 -4.88 13.84
CA PHE A 138 8.77 -5.13 12.48
C PHE A 138 10.22 -4.68 12.29
N SER A 139 10.88 -5.29 11.31
CA SER A 139 12.24 -4.93 10.90
C SER A 139 12.20 -3.85 9.82
N ASP A 140 13.19 -2.97 9.78
CA ASP A 140 13.41 -2.03 8.68
C ASP A 140 14.45 -2.56 7.65
N ASP A 141 15.05 -3.72 7.90
CA ASP A 141 15.95 -4.41 6.95
C ASP A 141 15.12 -5.17 5.91
N PRO A 142 15.19 -4.81 4.60
CA PRO A 142 14.41 -5.46 3.55
C PRO A 142 14.78 -6.94 3.31
N ARG A 143 15.84 -7.46 3.94
CA ARG A 143 16.22 -8.87 3.90
C ARG A 143 15.59 -9.69 5.02
N ASP A 144 15.13 -9.04 6.09
CA ASP A 144 14.50 -9.71 7.22
C ASP A 144 13.11 -10.23 6.82
N PRO A 145 12.74 -11.49 7.15
CA PRO A 145 11.39 -11.99 6.92
C PRO A 145 10.28 -11.21 7.65
N ARG A 146 10.62 -10.43 8.68
CA ARG A 146 9.74 -9.50 9.40
C ARG A 146 9.82 -8.06 8.89
N PHE A 147 10.45 -7.82 7.74
CA PHE A 147 10.48 -6.50 7.12
C PHE A 147 9.06 -5.96 6.95
N ALA A 148 8.85 -4.69 7.29
CA ALA A 148 7.70 -3.93 6.86
C ALA A 148 8.08 -2.46 6.70
N LEU A 149 7.34 -1.72 5.88
CA LEU A 149 7.45 -0.26 5.87
C LEU A 149 6.75 0.29 7.10
N SER A 150 7.23 1.40 7.66
CA SER A 150 6.54 2.11 8.73
C SER A 150 6.30 3.55 8.33
N PHE A 151 5.08 4.05 8.60
CA PHE A 151 4.71 5.46 8.43
C PHE A 151 3.88 5.91 9.63
N GLY A 152 4.22 7.03 10.25
CA GLY A 152 3.51 7.52 11.43
C GLY A 152 3.52 6.54 12.61
N GLY A 153 4.56 5.70 12.74
CA GLY A 153 4.66 4.69 13.80
C GLY A 153 3.85 3.42 13.60
N LYS A 154 3.35 3.15 12.38
CA LYS A 154 2.55 1.95 12.05
C LYS A 154 3.15 1.21 10.87
N ALA A 155 3.22 -0.11 10.98
CA ALA A 155 3.66 -0.97 9.89
C ALA A 155 2.62 -1.12 8.75
N TYR A 156 3.10 -1.11 7.51
CA TYR A 156 2.32 -1.23 6.28
C TYR A 156 2.86 -2.30 5.33
N PHE A 157 1.94 -3.01 4.71
CA PHE A 157 2.15 -3.85 3.53
C PHE A 157 1.75 -3.09 2.27
N ALA A 158 2.70 -2.85 1.36
CA ALA A 158 2.47 -2.13 0.12
C ALA A 158 2.11 -3.06 -1.05
N VAL A 159 1.18 -2.63 -1.89
CA VAL A 159 0.69 -3.36 -3.06
C VAL A 159 0.74 -2.43 -4.27
N GLY A 160 1.68 -2.69 -5.18
CA GLY A 160 1.79 -2.04 -6.47
C GLY A 160 0.82 -2.62 -7.49
N LEU A 161 0.19 -1.74 -8.28
CA LEU A 161 -0.61 -2.07 -9.46
C LEU A 161 -0.22 -1.13 -10.62
N HIS A 162 -0.19 -1.64 -11.85
CA HIS A 162 0.11 -0.81 -13.03
C HIS A 162 -0.46 -1.41 -14.33
N PRO A 163 -0.65 -0.61 -15.40
CA PRO A 163 -1.32 -1.06 -16.63
C PRO A 163 -0.67 -2.27 -17.31
N HIS A 164 0.65 -2.41 -17.18
CA HIS A 164 1.46 -3.41 -17.86
C HIS A 164 1.87 -4.60 -16.98
N ALA A 165 1.23 -4.78 -15.82
CA ALA A 165 1.54 -5.91 -14.96
C ALA A 165 1.27 -7.25 -15.68
N SER A 166 2.20 -8.20 -15.55
CA SER A 166 2.05 -9.54 -16.16
C SER A 166 0.78 -10.23 -15.63
N ARG A 167 0.60 -10.22 -14.30
CA ARG A 167 -0.59 -10.71 -13.61
C ARG A 167 -1.76 -9.74 -13.77
N ARG A 168 -2.91 -10.25 -14.21
CA ARG A 168 -4.14 -9.47 -14.33
C ARG A 168 -4.56 -8.92 -12.97
N ALA A 169 -4.37 -9.67 -11.87
CA ALA A 169 -4.70 -9.21 -10.52
C ALA A 169 -3.92 -7.96 -10.08
N ARG A 170 -2.81 -7.65 -10.76
CA ARG A 170 -1.94 -6.48 -10.53
C ARG A 170 -2.13 -5.38 -11.58
N ARG A 171 -3.06 -5.55 -12.52
CA ARG A 171 -3.36 -4.51 -13.52
C ARG A 171 -4.34 -3.50 -12.95
N ALA A 172 -4.04 -2.23 -13.16
CA ALA A 172 -4.94 -1.11 -12.91
C ALA A 172 -4.84 -0.12 -14.09
N PRO A 173 -5.86 0.73 -14.33
CA PRO A 173 -5.85 1.69 -15.43
C PRO A 173 -4.70 2.72 -15.37
N SER A 174 -4.20 2.96 -14.17
CA SER A 174 -3.09 3.86 -13.87
C SER A 174 -2.17 3.21 -12.83
N PRO A 175 -0.92 3.69 -12.64
CA PRO A 175 -0.06 3.23 -11.57
C PRO A 175 -0.67 3.53 -10.20
N VAL A 176 -0.65 2.56 -9.29
CA VAL A 176 -1.19 2.69 -7.93
C VAL A 176 -0.24 2.03 -6.92
N ILE A 177 -0.08 2.67 -5.76
CA ILE A 177 0.48 2.02 -4.57
C ILE A 177 -0.62 2.00 -3.50
N VAL A 178 -1.02 0.80 -3.05
CA VAL A 178 -1.97 0.62 -1.97
C VAL A 178 -1.24 0.22 -0.71
N PHE A 179 -1.43 0.99 0.36
CA PHE A 179 -0.87 0.77 1.68
C PHE A 179 -1.91 0.12 2.59
N ASN A 180 -1.60 -1.05 3.12
CA ASN A 180 -2.47 -1.81 4.02
C ASN A 180 -1.82 -1.92 5.40
N LEU A 181 -2.57 -1.63 6.47
CA LEU A 181 -2.02 -1.73 7.82
C LEU A 181 -1.71 -3.17 8.21
N HIS A 182 -0.54 -3.42 8.81
CA HIS A 182 -0.17 -4.75 9.28
C HIS A 182 -1.01 -5.24 10.46
N GLN A 183 -1.45 -4.31 11.32
CA GLN A 183 -2.25 -4.63 12.51
C GLN A 183 -3.54 -5.39 12.16
N GLN A 184 -4.13 -5.16 10.98
CA GLN A 184 -5.32 -5.89 10.54
C GLN A 184 -5.04 -7.37 10.28
N PHE A 185 -3.83 -7.71 9.79
CA PHE A 185 -3.42 -9.10 9.59
C PHE A 185 -3.08 -9.79 10.92
N ALA A 186 -2.54 -9.04 11.89
CA ALA A 186 -2.36 -9.55 13.25
C ALA A 186 -3.71 -9.91 13.90
N ALA A 187 -4.70 -9.02 13.82
CA ALA A 187 -6.04 -9.28 14.35
C ALA A 187 -6.75 -10.47 13.67
N LEU A 188 -6.53 -10.67 12.37
CA LEU A 188 -7.04 -11.85 11.64
C LEU A 188 -6.37 -13.16 12.08
N ARG A 189 -5.08 -13.12 12.43
CA ARG A 189 -4.34 -14.29 12.95
C ARG A 189 -4.79 -14.65 14.36
N GLU A 190 -4.96 -13.66 15.23
CA GLU A 190 -5.51 -13.86 16.59
C GLU A 190 -6.92 -14.45 16.54
N ALA A 191 -7.73 -14.04 15.56
CA ALA A 191 -9.07 -14.58 15.35
C ALA A 191 -9.10 -15.92 14.57
N GLU A 192 -7.95 -16.58 14.32
CA GLU A 192 -7.81 -17.83 13.54
C GLU A 192 -8.47 -17.80 12.14
N ARG A 193 -8.65 -16.61 11.55
CA ARG A 193 -9.31 -16.41 10.25
C ARG A 193 -8.34 -16.17 9.10
N TYR A 194 -7.07 -15.93 9.40
CA TYR A 194 -6.05 -15.59 8.41
C TYR A 194 -5.84 -16.69 7.36
N GLU A 195 -5.61 -17.95 7.78
CA GLU A 195 -5.37 -19.05 6.83
C GLU A 195 -6.56 -19.27 5.89
N ARG A 196 -7.79 -19.22 6.42
CA ARG A 196 -9.01 -19.33 5.62
C ARG A 196 -9.12 -18.19 4.60
N MET A 197 -8.84 -16.95 5.01
CA MET A 197 -8.84 -15.82 4.09
C MET A 197 -7.78 -15.99 3.00
N ARG A 198 -6.58 -16.44 3.36
CA ARG A 198 -5.48 -16.70 2.43
C ARG A 198 -5.85 -17.76 1.39
N GLU A 199 -6.43 -18.89 1.81
CA GLU A 199 -6.92 -19.94 0.90
C GLU A 199 -7.92 -19.36 -0.11
N VAL A 200 -8.89 -18.58 0.37
CA VAL A 200 -9.89 -17.95 -0.51
C VAL A 200 -9.26 -16.93 -1.47
N ILE A 201 -8.24 -16.18 -1.04
CA ILE A 201 -7.48 -15.27 -1.92
C ILE A 201 -6.72 -16.06 -2.97
N LEU A 202 -6.04 -17.15 -2.60
CA LEU A 202 -5.28 -17.99 -3.53
C LEU A 202 -6.20 -18.66 -4.58
N ASP A 203 -7.35 -19.17 -4.17
CA ASP A 203 -8.32 -19.79 -5.07
C ASP A 203 -8.90 -18.78 -6.07
N ARG A 204 -9.21 -17.57 -5.61
CA ARG A 204 -9.70 -16.49 -6.49
C ARG A 204 -8.62 -15.99 -7.43
N ASP A 205 -7.40 -15.82 -6.94
CA ASP A 205 -6.26 -15.40 -7.74
C ASP A 205 -5.94 -16.45 -8.81
N ALA A 206 -5.94 -17.74 -8.46
CA ALA A 206 -5.82 -18.83 -9.42
C ALA A 206 -6.97 -18.85 -10.43
N GLY A 207 -8.21 -18.59 -10.01
CA GLY A 207 -9.36 -18.47 -10.91
C GLY A 207 -9.26 -17.28 -11.87
N PHE A 208 -8.55 -16.22 -11.48
CA PHE A 208 -8.43 -14.98 -12.26
C PHE A 208 -7.21 -14.97 -13.19
N ASP A 209 -6.07 -15.45 -12.71
CA ASP A 209 -4.77 -15.46 -13.39
C ASP A 209 -4.34 -16.85 -13.88
N GLY A 210 -5.13 -17.89 -13.63
CA GLY A 210 -4.89 -19.27 -14.05
C GLY A 210 -3.91 -20.06 -13.16
N VAL A 211 -3.06 -19.36 -12.39
CA VAL A 211 -2.14 -19.95 -11.40
C VAL A 211 -2.17 -19.11 -10.12
N PRO A 212 -2.09 -19.70 -8.91
CA PRO A 212 -2.03 -18.93 -7.68
C PRO A 212 -0.81 -18.00 -7.65
N ASN A 213 -0.93 -16.86 -6.99
CA ASN A 213 0.19 -15.93 -6.84
C ASN A 213 1.28 -16.55 -5.95
N PRO A 214 2.45 -16.92 -6.51
CA PRO A 214 3.52 -17.54 -5.74
C PRO A 214 4.09 -16.57 -4.70
N MET A 215 3.82 -15.26 -4.88
CA MET A 215 4.26 -14.22 -3.97
C MET A 215 3.39 -14.13 -2.71
N ILE A 216 2.22 -14.77 -2.61
CA ILE A 216 1.42 -14.81 -1.37
C ILE A 216 2.03 -15.87 -0.42
N ALA A 217 3.28 -15.60 -0.02
CA ALA A 217 4.01 -16.37 0.98
C ALA A 217 3.40 -16.13 2.37
N ARG A 218 3.59 -17.07 3.29
CA ARG A 218 3.26 -16.82 4.69
C ARG A 218 4.18 -15.71 5.21
N HIS A 219 3.59 -14.75 5.90
CA HIS A 219 4.35 -13.70 6.56
C HIS A 219 5.39 -14.32 7.50
N GLY A 220 6.65 -13.86 7.42
CA GLY A 220 7.76 -14.37 8.23
C GLY A 220 8.56 -15.53 7.62
N GLU A 221 8.18 -16.07 6.46
CA GLU A 221 9.00 -17.08 5.75
C GLU A 221 10.02 -16.44 4.79
N THR A 222 9.60 -15.38 4.09
CA THR A 222 10.44 -14.58 3.20
C THR A 222 10.05 -13.12 3.31
N SER A 223 11.01 -12.20 3.15
CA SER A 223 10.73 -10.76 3.16
C SER A 223 9.62 -10.39 2.18
N GLU A 224 8.63 -9.65 2.69
CA GLU A 224 7.50 -9.16 1.91
C GLU A 224 7.88 -8.10 0.88
N ALA A 225 9.07 -7.51 0.97
CA ALA A 225 9.59 -6.60 -0.04
C ALA A 225 9.49 -7.18 -1.46
N ARG A 226 9.72 -8.49 -1.60
CA ARG A 226 9.62 -9.20 -2.88
C ARG A 226 8.23 -9.10 -3.53
N GLN A 227 7.19 -8.82 -2.76
CA GLN A 227 5.79 -8.85 -3.20
C GLN A 227 5.25 -7.47 -3.59
N TYR A 228 5.94 -6.39 -3.22
CA TYR A 228 5.39 -5.04 -3.29
C TYR A 228 5.13 -4.58 -4.72
N SER A 229 6.08 -4.78 -5.64
CA SER A 229 5.92 -4.36 -7.04
C SER A 229 4.89 -5.20 -7.81
N GLY A 230 4.58 -6.41 -7.34
CA GLY A 230 3.73 -7.36 -8.05
C GLY A 230 4.44 -8.09 -9.19
N ARG A 231 5.71 -7.78 -9.48
CA ARG A 231 6.54 -8.47 -10.47
C ARG A 231 7.01 -9.81 -9.90
N ALA A 232 7.06 -10.84 -10.75
CA ALA A 232 7.75 -12.08 -10.38
C ALA A 232 9.26 -11.84 -10.28
N VAL A 233 9.86 -12.22 -9.17
CA VAL A 233 11.29 -12.02 -8.91
C VAL A 233 11.98 -13.35 -8.64
N GLU A 234 13.24 -13.45 -9.09
CA GLU A 234 14.06 -14.65 -8.94
C GLU A 234 14.56 -14.84 -7.50
N SER A 235 15.12 -16.01 -7.19
CA SER A 235 15.64 -16.32 -5.85
C SER A 235 16.77 -15.40 -5.41
N ASP A 236 17.56 -14.86 -6.33
CA ASP A 236 18.68 -13.95 -6.09
C ASP A 236 18.28 -12.47 -6.10
N TRP A 237 16.99 -12.14 -6.24
CA TRP A 237 16.55 -10.75 -6.22
C TRP A 237 16.88 -10.06 -4.89
N VAL A 238 17.42 -8.85 -5.03
CA VAL A 238 17.79 -7.95 -3.94
C VAL A 238 16.88 -6.73 -4.00
N CYS A 239 16.34 -6.36 -2.84
CA CYS A 239 15.53 -5.16 -2.72
C CYS A 239 16.37 -3.91 -3.01
N PRO A 240 15.93 -2.99 -3.88
CA PRO A 240 16.65 -1.75 -4.15
C PRO A 240 16.49 -0.72 -3.01
N TYR A 241 15.60 -0.99 -2.05
CA TYR A 241 15.49 -0.18 -0.82
C TYR A 241 16.78 -0.31 -0.02
N ALA A 242 17.48 0.81 0.14
CA ALA A 242 18.52 0.97 1.14
C ALA A 242 17.98 1.98 2.16
N PRO A 243 17.67 1.59 3.41
CA PRO A 243 17.46 2.57 4.46
C PRO A 243 18.72 3.44 4.52
N ALA A 244 18.57 4.76 4.53
CA ALA A 244 19.71 5.65 4.73
C ALA A 244 20.47 5.17 5.97
N GLU A 245 21.76 4.85 5.81
CA GLU A 245 22.59 4.40 6.94
C GLU A 245 22.40 5.39 8.08
N GLY A 246 21.88 4.91 9.21
CA GLY A 246 21.64 5.73 10.39
C GLY A 246 22.92 6.50 10.70
N GLY A 247 22.86 7.81 10.53
CA GLY A 247 23.94 8.71 10.94
C GLY A 247 24.28 8.40 12.39
N ARG A 248 25.50 7.92 12.61
CA ARG A 248 26.08 7.83 13.95
C ARG A 248 26.20 9.20 14.58
#